data_AF-A0A369T1A2-F1
#
_entry.id   AF-A0A369T1A2-F1
#
_cell.length_a   1.000
_cell.length_b   1.000
_cell.length_c   1.000
_cell.angle_alpha   90.00
_cell.angle_beta   90.00
_cell.angle_gamma   90.00
#
_symmetry.space_group_name_H-M   'P 1'
#
loop_
_entity.id
_entity.type
_entity.pdbx_description
1 polymer ?
#
loop_
_entity_poly.entity_id
_entity_poly.type
_entity_poly.pdbx_seq_one_letter_code
_entity_poly.pdbx_strand_id
1 'polypeptide(L)'
;MRLNKLKDFIREEFIGLNVLVYRCGIKSLEGIYGNIIDETKNTFVIETGNKRLIVPKAISKFLFFYNGYIIFVDGKLINKRPWERIKIKIVKKV
;
A
#
# COMPACT_ATOMS: atom_id res chain seq x y z
N MET A 1 18.07 8.73 -9.60
CA MET A 1 17.01 9.55 -8.98
C MET A 1 15.81 8.66 -8.62
N ARG A 2 15.76 8.05 -7.42
CA ARG A 2 14.68 7.07 -7.05
C ARG A 2 14.13 7.20 -5.62
N LEU A 3 14.84 7.85 -4.69
CA LEU A 3 14.45 7.88 -3.26
C LEU A 3 13.34 8.88 -2.93
N ASN A 4 13.28 10.03 -3.60
CA ASN A 4 12.26 11.05 -3.32
C ASN A 4 10.86 10.49 -3.63
N LYS A 5 10.74 9.74 -4.72
CA LYS A 5 9.45 9.23 -5.20
C LYS A 5 8.72 8.32 -4.22
N LEU A 6 9.41 7.38 -3.56
CA LEU A 6 8.78 6.54 -2.53
C LEU A 6 8.42 7.35 -1.29
N LYS A 7 9.32 8.25 -0.86
CA LYS A 7 9.11 9.09 0.32
C LYS A 7 7.90 10.00 0.17
N ASP A 8 7.71 10.56 -1.02
CA ASP A 8 6.59 11.45 -1.34
C ASP A 8 5.32 10.60 -1.50
N PHE A 9 5.40 9.51 -2.27
CA PHE A 9 4.29 8.57 -2.45
C PHE A 9 3.68 8.05 -1.13
N ILE A 10 4.50 7.67 -0.14
CA ILE A 10 3.96 7.16 1.12
C ILE A 10 3.15 8.19 1.93
N ARG A 11 3.15 9.47 1.54
CA ARG A 11 2.33 10.54 2.15
C ARG A 11 1.08 10.85 1.35
N GLU A 12 0.96 10.33 0.12
CA GLU A 12 -0.18 10.55 -0.75
C GLU A 12 -1.43 9.84 -0.24
N GLU A 13 -2.57 10.19 -0.83
CA GLU A 13 -3.81 9.43 -0.67
C GLU A 13 -3.68 8.08 -1.39
N PHE A 14 -4.09 7.01 -0.71
CA PHE A 14 -4.08 5.66 -1.27
C PHE A 14 -5.47 5.23 -1.72
N ILE A 15 -6.53 5.78 -1.14
CA ILE A 15 -7.89 5.55 -1.60
C ILE A 15 -8.02 6.02 -3.06
N GLY A 16 -8.63 5.19 -3.90
CA GLY A 16 -8.76 5.41 -5.34
C GLY A 16 -7.59 4.87 -6.17
N LEU A 17 -6.49 4.43 -5.56
CA LEU A 17 -5.38 3.82 -6.31
C LEU A 17 -5.60 2.34 -6.60
N ASN A 18 -5.13 1.90 -7.76
CA ASN A 18 -5.01 0.47 -8.07
C ASN A 18 -3.75 -0.12 -7.43
N VAL A 19 -3.91 -1.28 -6.80
CA VAL A 19 -2.84 -1.97 -6.08
C VAL A 19 -2.90 -3.47 -6.34
N LEU A 20 -1.73 -4.10 -6.46
CA LEU A 20 -1.55 -5.54 -6.42
C LEU A 20 -0.94 -5.95 -5.08
N VAL A 21 -1.55 -6.93 -4.41
CA VAL A 21 -0.98 -7.60 -3.23
C VAL A 21 0.09 -8.59 -3.70
N TYR A 22 1.32 -8.11 -3.86
CA TYR A 22 2.43 -8.90 -4.41
C TYR A 22 2.84 -10.09 -3.53
N ARG A 23 2.86 -9.90 -2.20
CA ARG A 23 3.05 -10.98 -1.22
C ARG A 23 2.22 -10.71 0.02
N CYS A 24 1.70 -11.75 0.65
CA CYS A 24 0.98 -11.64 1.91
C CYS A 24 1.27 -12.84 2.82
N GLY A 25 1.26 -12.62 4.14
CA GLY A 25 1.29 -13.71 5.11
C GLY A 25 0.04 -14.61 5.03
N ILE A 26 -1.08 -14.07 4.57
CA ILE A 26 -2.32 -14.81 4.28
C ILE A 26 -2.32 -15.17 2.79
N LYS A 27 -2.14 -16.44 2.47
CA LYS A 27 -1.92 -16.88 1.08
C LYS A 27 -3.08 -16.62 0.13
N SER A 28 -4.32 -16.67 0.62
CA SER A 28 -5.50 -16.34 -0.19
C SER A 28 -5.60 -14.87 -0.59
N LEU A 29 -4.81 -13.99 0.02
CA LEU A 29 -4.77 -12.56 -0.32
C LEU A 29 -3.64 -12.21 -1.31
N GLU A 30 -2.71 -13.13 -1.57
CA GLU A 30 -1.62 -12.91 -2.52
C GLU A 30 -2.16 -12.92 -3.96
N GLY A 31 -1.74 -11.97 -4.78
CA GLY A 31 -2.19 -11.84 -6.17
C GLY A 31 -3.47 -11.03 -6.37
N ILE A 32 -4.15 -10.57 -5.30
CA ILE A 32 -5.31 -9.69 -5.42
C ILE A 32 -4.87 -8.39 -6.09
N TYR A 33 -5.54 -8.04 -7.19
CA TYR A 33 -5.42 -6.75 -7.85
C TYR A 33 -6.76 -6.02 -7.79
N GLY A 34 -6.75 -4.74 -7.42
CA GLY A 34 -7.98 -3.97 -7.35
C GLY A 34 -7.78 -2.54 -6.86
N ASN A 35 -8.90 -1.85 -6.68
CA ASN A 35 -8.94 -0.47 -6.22
C ASN A 35 -9.02 -0.40 -4.70
N ILE A 36 -8.26 0.49 -4.06
CA ILE A 36 -8.38 0.74 -2.62
C ILE A 36 -9.57 1.65 -2.40
N ILE A 37 -10.61 1.16 -1.73
CA ILE A 37 -11.83 1.95 -1.44
C ILE A 37 -11.85 2.50 0.00
N ASP A 38 -11.02 1.97 0.88
CA ASP A 38 -10.88 2.44 2.26
C ASP A 38 -9.49 2.10 2.84
N GLU A 39 -9.02 2.94 3.77
CA GLU A 39 -7.75 2.81 4.48
C GLU A 39 -7.96 3.02 5.99
N THR A 40 -7.61 2.00 6.78
CA THR A 40 -7.48 2.17 8.24
C THR A 40 -6.01 2.21 8.65
N LYS A 41 -5.74 2.30 9.96
CA LYS A 41 -4.36 2.23 10.48
C LYS A 41 -3.58 1.02 9.94
N ASN A 42 -4.22 -0.15 9.94
CA ASN A 42 -3.54 -1.42 9.73
C ASN A 42 -3.99 -2.14 8.46
N THR A 43 -5.05 -1.68 7.80
CA THR A 43 -5.65 -2.42 6.68
C THR A 43 -5.96 -1.50 5.50
N PHE A 44 -6.06 -2.11 4.33
CA PHE A 44 -6.78 -1.59 3.19
C PHE A 44 -8.04 -2.42 2.94
N VAL A 45 -9.08 -1.78 2.41
CA VAL A 45 -10.19 -2.49 1.76
C VAL A 45 -9.97 -2.37 0.26
N ILE A 46 -9.77 -3.51 -0.40
CA ILE A 46 -9.53 -3.59 -1.84
C ILE A 46 -10.77 -4.16 -2.52
N GLU A 47 -11.32 -3.40 -3.46
CA GLU A 47 -12.38 -3.84 -4.34
C GLU A 47 -11.78 -4.48 -5.60
N THR A 48 -12.12 -5.76 -5.82
CA THR A 48 -11.64 -6.58 -6.95
C THR A 48 -12.83 -7.27 -7.61
N GLY A 49 -13.26 -6.76 -8.77
CA GLY A 49 -14.51 -7.18 -9.39
C GLY A 49 -15.69 -6.98 -8.44
N ASN A 50 -16.41 -8.05 -8.10
CA ASN A 50 -17.59 -7.98 -7.24
C ASN A 50 -17.30 -8.26 -5.75
N LYS A 51 -16.03 -8.27 -5.33
CA LYS A 51 -15.62 -8.58 -3.96
C LYS A 51 -14.88 -7.42 -3.32
N ARG A 52 -15.07 -7.27 -2.01
CA ARG A 52 -14.30 -6.36 -1.15
C ARG A 52 -13.52 -7.19 -0.15
N LEU A 53 -12.20 -7.02 -0.15
CA LEU A 53 -11.28 -7.82 0.65
C LEU A 53 -10.48 -6.91 1.57
N ILE A 54 -10.44 -7.26 2.85
CA ILE A 54 -9.65 -6.53 3.84
C ILE A 54 -8.24 -7.11 3.83
N VAL A 55 -7.25 -6.28 3.52
CA VAL A 55 -5.85 -6.70 3.41
C VAL A 55 -5.00 -6.02 4.48
N PRO A 56 -4.36 -6.79 5.39
CA PRO A 56 -3.53 -6.24 6.46
C PRO A 56 -2.18 -5.75 5.95
N LYS A 57 -1.84 -4.50 6.21
CA LYS A 57 -0.60 -3.87 5.74
C LYS A 57 0.64 -4.52 6.34
N ALA A 58 0.67 -4.79 7.64
CA ALA A 58 1.88 -5.26 8.34
C ALA A 58 2.48 -6.59 7.83
N ILE A 59 1.67 -7.41 7.16
CA ILE A 59 2.09 -8.71 6.61
C ILE A 59 1.99 -8.77 5.08
N SER A 60 1.84 -7.62 4.42
CA SER A 60 1.69 -7.53 2.97
C SER A 60 2.77 -6.66 2.33
N LYS A 61 3.10 -7.00 1.08
CA LYS A 61 3.93 -6.21 0.17
C LYS A 61 3.08 -5.85 -1.03
N PHE A 62 3.09 -4.58 -1.41
CA PHE A 62 2.18 -4.02 -2.39
C PHE A 62 2.94 -3.48 -3.60
N LEU A 63 2.32 -3.57 -4.78
CA LEU A 63 2.71 -2.85 -5.98
C LEU A 63 1.60 -1.87 -6.33
N PHE A 64 1.88 -0.58 -6.18
CA PHE A 64 0.96 0.49 -6.51
C PHE A 64 1.21 0.99 -7.94
N PHE A 65 0.13 1.21 -8.68
CA PHE A 65 0.18 1.78 -10.03
C PHE A 65 -0.19 3.27 -9.94
N TYR A 66 0.80 4.15 -10.01
CA TYR A 66 0.66 5.58 -9.74
C TYR A 66 1.41 6.42 -10.78
N ASN A 67 0.70 7.29 -11.48
CA ASN A 67 1.22 8.21 -12.51
C ASN A 67 2.10 7.53 -13.57
N GLY A 68 1.73 6.32 -14.02
CA GLY A 68 2.50 5.55 -15.00
C GLY A 68 3.72 4.81 -14.43
N TYR A 69 3.89 4.81 -13.11
CA TYR A 69 4.96 4.09 -12.42
C TYR A 69 4.38 2.98 -11.55
N ILE A 70 5.18 1.92 -11.40
CA ILE A 70 4.93 0.86 -10.41
C ILE A 70 5.80 1.15 -9.19
N ILE A 71 5.18 1.32 -8.03
CA ILE A 71 5.86 1.62 -6.76
C ILE A 71 5.70 0.42 -5.84
N PHE A 72 6.82 -0.20 -5.49
CA PHE A 72 6.87 -1.27 -4.51
C PHE A 72 6.90 -0.70 -3.08
N VAL A 73 6.01 -1.19 -2.22
CA VAL A 73 5.88 -0.75 -0.83
C VAL A 73 5.80 -1.97 0.10
N ASP A 74 6.69 -2.04 1.08
CA ASP A 74 6.51 -2.94 2.23
C ASP A 74 5.42 -2.34 3.13
N GLY A 75 4.35 -3.08 3.35
CA GLY A 75 3.20 -2.59 4.09
C GLY A 75 3.52 -2.22 5.54
N LYS A 76 4.61 -2.73 6.13
CA LYS A 76 5.10 -2.27 7.45
C LYS A 76 5.44 -0.79 7.47
N LEU A 77 5.91 -0.22 6.36
CA LEU A 77 6.25 1.20 6.26
C LEU A 77 5.00 2.08 6.39
N ILE A 78 3.88 1.60 5.86
CA ILE A 78 2.60 2.33 5.75
C ILE A 78 1.52 1.82 6.71
N ASN A 79 1.87 0.93 7.66
CA ASN A 79 0.99 0.42 8.72
C ASN A 79 0.72 1.49 9.80
N LYS A 80 0.19 2.62 9.36
CA LYS A 80 -0.24 3.79 10.13
C LYS A 80 -1.50 4.37 9.47
N ARG A 81 -2.22 5.24 10.17
CA ARG A 81 -3.37 5.96 9.60
C ARG A 81 -2.91 6.95 8.53
N PRO A 82 -3.76 7.34 7.56
CA PRO A 82 -3.38 8.26 6.47
C PRO A 82 -2.64 9.51 6.96
N TRP A 83 -3.19 10.23 7.94
CA TRP A 83 -2.59 11.46 8.48
C TRP A 83 -1.31 11.23 9.28
N GLU A 84 -1.10 10.04 9.85
CA GLU A 84 0.14 9.68 10.54
C GLU A 84 1.28 9.47 9.54
N ARG A 85 0.97 9.08 8.28
CA ARG A 85 1.98 8.82 7.25
C ARG A 85 2.74 10.08 6.83
N ILE A 86 2.09 11.25 6.90
CA ILE A 86 2.68 12.55 6.55
C ILE A 86 4.00 12.81 7.29
N LYS A 87 4.10 12.38 8.55
CA LYS A 87 5.26 12.61 9.42
C LYS A 87 6.37 11.56 9.29
N ILE A 88 6.20 10.54 8.46
CA ILE A 88 7.18 9.43 8.35
C ILE A 88 8.51 9.97 7.80
N LYS A 89 9.60 9.66 8.50
CA LYS A 89 10.96 9.80 7.99
C LYS A 89 11.43 8.42 7.55
N ILE A 90 11.67 8.23 6.25
CA ILE A 90 12.28 7.00 5.75
C ILE A 90 13.78 7.09 6.04
N VAL A 91 14.25 6.26 6.96
CA VAL A 91 15.67 6.11 7.29
C VAL A 91 16.19 4.90 6.51
N LYS A 92 17.27 5.06 5.74
CA LYS A 92 17.94 3.89 5.15
C LYS A 92 18.50 3.05 6.30
N LYS A 93 18.11 1.77 6.36
CA LYS A 93 18.91 0.79 7.09
C LYS A 93 20.09 0.46 6.18
N VAL A 94 21.27 0.95 6.56
CA VAL A 94 22.57 0.52 6.02
C VAL A 94 22.85 -0.86 6.58
#